data_AF-A0A3D0Q9X3-F1
#
_entry.id   AF-A0A3D0Q9X3-F1
#
_cell.length_a   1.000
_cell.length_b   1.000
_cell.length_c   1.000
_cell.angle_alpha   90.00
_cell.angle_beta   90.00
_cell.angle_gamma   90.00
#
_symmetry.space_group_name_H-M   'P 1'
#
loop_
_entity.id
_entity.type
_entity.pdbx_description
1 polymer ?
#
loop_
_entity_poly.entity_id
_entity_poly.type
_entity_poly.pdbx_seq_one_letter_code
_entity_poly.pdbx_strand_id
1 'polypeptide(L)'
;LGMISEDATLLLDNCVTVPDVEGQESVELGRLMLVVEQLQTHNRELARPRTADDWQVYLNTLREDCFIPGNDDIDSWESIGKTIADLALQCQQAGFTGELSLAEVRDVLTKRFATPDAGNHFMTGQVTFCSMLPMRSIPFSVIGILGLNDGEFPRSNPPGSINMMARHPGRLGDRSRRQEDRYLFLEALISARQALYLSFQGRSALNNAERQPSLVLQELMDFLGQAYGWQPEAVRQLPLHPFSPAVFNSPRPAYSQGWYRLAQSIAGLQNEQTDSVIEVSASSHQTRQLSATDMARCFDDPLAWLARQLGLRLELDNRLLEDSEPFETNKLSRYQYVDELVNNPANTSADQLTAEFLLSGELPDTPITRAELASWQEAATLLNQALPGGDEHLLACRVSLNEWQLYGTCYQHNETLVTYHVGQHQIRRSLKAWLTMLIANSQGISLPLTLHYIDWKKQPLALKSESYQPLTADEATAQLLRFIEAMKQIEAGPSLLYLAVAEAFYKYAGMNTDSDDWHESNEIAKRWHDITDSNNPYSKLGSNGYFNWFYNYIPPASQLPLEQLADLYCAFLGNFKRGRK
;
A
#
# COMPACT_ATOMS: atom_id res chain seq x y z
N LEU A 1 -28.98 3.02 -8.51
CA LEU A 1 -28.79 2.52 -9.89
C LEU A 1 -28.52 3.72 -10.80
N GLY A 2 -27.24 4.03 -11.07
CA GLY A 2 -26.86 5.11 -12.00
C GLY A 2 -27.18 4.81 -13.47
N MET A 3 -27.47 3.55 -13.81
CA MET A 3 -27.75 3.09 -15.18
C MET A 3 -28.94 3.74 -15.91
N ILE A 4 -29.75 4.55 -15.21
CA ILE A 4 -31.00 5.14 -15.73
C ILE A 4 -30.92 6.68 -15.76
N SER A 5 -29.88 7.28 -15.18
CA SER A 5 -29.74 8.72 -14.96
C SER A 5 -28.62 9.33 -15.81
N GLU A 6 -28.67 10.65 -16.01
CA GLU A 6 -27.54 11.47 -16.49
C GLU A 6 -26.30 11.30 -15.58
N ASP A 7 -25.12 11.69 -16.09
CA ASP A 7 -23.78 11.73 -15.46
C ASP A 7 -23.70 12.63 -14.21
N ALA A 8 -24.66 12.48 -13.29
CA ALA A 8 -24.81 13.25 -12.08
C ALA A 8 -25.39 12.37 -10.96
N THR A 9 -24.92 12.63 -9.76
CA THR A 9 -25.52 12.10 -8.54
C THR A 9 -26.94 12.65 -8.42
N LEU A 10 -27.93 11.75 -8.42
CA LEU A 10 -29.33 12.08 -8.23
C LEU A 10 -29.87 11.34 -7.02
N LEU A 11 -30.70 12.06 -6.26
CA LEU A 11 -31.50 11.49 -5.19
C LEU A 11 -32.79 10.92 -5.78
N LEU A 12 -32.93 9.59 -5.73
CA LEU A 12 -34.12 8.87 -6.15
C LEU A 12 -34.71 8.14 -4.93
N ASP A 13 -35.89 8.60 -4.50
CA ASP A 13 -36.54 8.18 -3.26
C ASP A 13 -35.62 8.28 -2.03
N ASN A 14 -35.09 7.14 -1.54
CA ASN A 14 -34.17 7.03 -0.40
C ASN A 14 -32.81 6.44 -0.81
N CYS A 15 -32.43 6.60 -2.08
CA CYS A 15 -31.14 6.14 -2.58
C CYS A 15 -30.48 7.21 -3.43
N VAL A 16 -29.16 7.21 -3.40
CA VAL A 16 -28.33 8.03 -4.27
C VAL A 16 -27.84 7.19 -5.44
N THR A 17 -27.86 7.75 -6.64
CA THR A 17 -27.29 7.10 -7.81
C THR A 17 -25.77 7.05 -7.72
N VAL A 18 -25.16 6.01 -8.29
CA VAL A 18 -23.71 5.91 -8.46
C VAL A 18 -23.46 6.18 -9.93
N PRO A 19 -23.05 7.41 -10.30
CA PRO A 19 -22.91 7.80 -11.72
C PRO A 19 -21.72 7.10 -12.39
N ASP A 20 -20.75 6.61 -11.62
CA ASP A 20 -19.52 6.00 -12.13
C ASP A 20 -19.70 4.63 -12.84
N VAL A 21 -20.93 4.15 -13.07
CA VAL A 21 -21.19 2.87 -13.71
C VAL A 21 -22.04 3.06 -14.95
N GLU A 22 -21.38 3.15 -16.10
CA GLU A 22 -22.02 3.43 -17.38
C GLU A 22 -21.60 2.43 -18.48
N GLY A 23 -22.41 2.33 -19.54
CA GLY A 23 -22.07 1.57 -20.75
C GLY A 23 -21.67 0.11 -20.49
N GLN A 24 -20.41 -0.24 -20.80
CA GLN A 24 -19.90 -1.60 -20.62
C GLN A 24 -19.71 -1.98 -19.14
N GLU A 25 -19.47 -1.01 -18.25
CA GLU A 25 -19.27 -1.26 -16.82
C GLU A 25 -20.55 -1.73 -16.14
N SER A 26 -21.71 -1.36 -16.68
CA SER A 26 -23.02 -1.89 -16.27
C SER A 26 -23.11 -3.41 -16.42
N VAL A 27 -22.42 -4.00 -17.40
CA VAL A 27 -22.38 -5.47 -17.58
C VAL A 27 -21.58 -6.11 -16.46
N GLU A 28 -20.44 -5.53 -16.09
CA GLU A 28 -19.61 -6.02 -14.98
C GLU A 28 -20.34 -5.88 -13.64
N LEU A 29 -21.04 -4.76 -13.40
CA LEU A 29 -21.91 -4.61 -12.23
C LEU A 29 -23.00 -5.69 -12.19
N GLY A 30 -23.64 -5.97 -13.33
CA GLY A 30 -24.65 -7.04 -13.43
C GLY A 30 -24.08 -8.42 -13.07
N ARG A 31 -22.85 -8.72 -13.51
CA ARG A 31 -22.15 -9.96 -13.12
C ARG A 31 -21.85 -10.00 -11.63
N LEU A 32 -21.38 -8.89 -11.06
CA LEU A 32 -21.14 -8.79 -9.61
C LEU A 32 -22.42 -8.99 -8.81
N MET A 33 -23.52 -8.36 -9.22
CA MET A 33 -24.84 -8.55 -8.61
C MET A 33 -25.26 -10.02 -8.63
N LEU A 34 -25.09 -10.70 -9.76
CA LEU A 34 -25.40 -12.13 -9.88
C LEU A 34 -24.57 -12.97 -8.89
N VAL A 35 -23.27 -12.68 -8.74
CA VAL A 35 -22.41 -13.38 -7.77
C VAL A 35 -22.92 -13.15 -6.34
N VAL A 36 -23.23 -11.90 -5.98
CA VAL A 36 -23.74 -11.56 -4.64
C VAL A 36 -25.09 -12.25 -4.36
N GLU A 37 -25.99 -12.29 -5.33
CA GLU A 37 -27.28 -12.98 -5.23
C GLU A 37 -27.13 -14.50 -5.09
N GLN A 38 -26.23 -15.11 -5.86
CA GLN A 38 -25.90 -16.53 -5.76
C GLN A 38 -25.31 -16.85 -4.37
N LEU A 39 -24.34 -16.07 -3.89
CA LEU A 39 -23.77 -16.23 -2.56
C LEU A 39 -24.83 -16.07 -1.46
N GLN A 40 -25.73 -15.09 -1.59
CA GLN A 40 -26.84 -14.91 -0.65
C GLN A 40 -27.76 -16.13 -0.62
N THR A 41 -28.08 -16.69 -1.79
CA THR A 41 -28.92 -17.88 -1.94
C THR A 41 -28.25 -19.09 -1.27
N HIS A 42 -26.99 -19.36 -1.60
CA HIS A 42 -26.26 -20.48 -1.00
C HIS A 42 -26.01 -20.31 0.49
N ASN A 43 -25.80 -19.09 1.00
CA ASN A 43 -25.67 -18.84 2.44
C ASN A 43 -26.95 -19.27 3.19
N ARG A 44 -28.13 -18.93 2.66
CA ARG A 44 -29.42 -19.36 3.23
C ARG A 44 -29.60 -20.88 3.14
N GLU A 45 -29.26 -21.49 2.01
CA GLU A 45 -29.40 -22.93 1.83
C GLU A 45 -28.40 -23.73 2.67
N LEU A 46 -27.14 -23.29 2.79
CA LEU A 46 -26.11 -23.93 3.62
C LEU A 46 -26.50 -24.01 5.10
N ALA A 47 -27.34 -23.09 5.60
CA ALA A 47 -27.81 -23.10 6.98
C ALA A 47 -28.83 -24.22 7.30
N ARG A 48 -29.45 -24.83 6.29
CA ARG A 48 -30.48 -25.87 6.48
C ARG A 48 -29.83 -27.24 6.74
N PRO A 49 -30.15 -27.94 7.85
CA PRO A 49 -29.81 -29.34 8.02
C PRO A 49 -30.45 -30.20 6.93
N ARG A 50 -29.73 -31.24 6.49
CA ARG A 50 -30.17 -32.15 5.41
C ARG A 50 -29.71 -33.57 5.68
N THR A 51 -30.37 -34.55 5.08
CA THR A 51 -29.85 -35.93 5.03
C THR A 51 -28.56 -35.98 4.21
N ALA A 52 -27.80 -37.08 4.32
CA ALA A 52 -26.54 -37.22 3.59
C ALA A 52 -26.72 -37.22 2.06
N ASP A 53 -27.81 -37.81 1.56
CA ASP A 53 -28.15 -37.84 0.13
C ASP A 53 -28.52 -36.44 -0.38
N ASP A 54 -29.32 -35.69 0.39
CA ASP A 54 -29.68 -34.31 0.06
C ASP A 54 -28.47 -33.37 0.11
N TRP A 55 -27.53 -33.60 1.03
CA TRP A 55 -26.25 -32.88 1.05
C TRP A 55 -25.40 -33.18 -0.19
N GLN A 56 -25.36 -34.43 -0.64
CA GLN A 56 -24.63 -34.80 -1.86
C GLN A 56 -25.19 -34.05 -3.08
N VAL A 57 -26.51 -34.02 -3.24
CA VAL A 57 -27.15 -33.27 -4.34
C VAL A 57 -26.83 -31.78 -4.22
N TYR A 58 -27.07 -31.19 -3.05
CA TYR A 58 -26.87 -29.76 -2.84
C TYR A 58 -25.42 -29.30 -3.05
N LEU A 59 -24.44 -30.04 -2.55
CA LEU A 59 -23.02 -29.68 -2.70
C LEU A 59 -22.54 -29.79 -4.15
N ASN A 60 -23.08 -30.72 -4.94
CA ASN A 60 -22.79 -30.78 -6.38
C ASN A 60 -23.41 -29.60 -7.14
N THR A 61 -24.64 -29.19 -6.79
CA THR A 61 -25.25 -27.98 -7.33
C THR A 61 -24.45 -26.73 -6.98
N LEU A 62 -24.08 -26.55 -5.71
CA LEU A 62 -23.21 -25.46 -5.26
C LEU A 62 -21.88 -25.43 -6.04
N ARG A 63 -21.29 -26.60 -6.25
CA ARG A 63 -20.05 -26.76 -7.01
C ARG A 63 -20.24 -26.27 -8.46
N GLU A 64 -21.33 -26.66 -9.13
CA GLU A 64 -21.64 -26.31 -10.52
C GLU A 64 -22.08 -24.85 -10.70
N ASP A 65 -22.77 -24.28 -9.72
CA ASP A 65 -23.24 -22.89 -9.74
C ASP A 65 -22.06 -21.89 -9.57
N CYS A 66 -21.08 -22.25 -8.74
CA CYS A 66 -19.97 -21.35 -8.40
C CYS A 66 -18.74 -21.48 -9.31
N PHE A 67 -18.55 -22.60 -10.00
CA PHE A 67 -17.27 -22.91 -10.65
C PHE A 67 -17.44 -23.60 -12.00
N ILE A 68 -16.55 -23.25 -12.93
CA ILE A 68 -16.36 -23.94 -14.20
C ILE A 68 -14.91 -24.43 -14.21
N PRO A 69 -14.64 -25.75 -14.20
CA PRO A 69 -13.29 -26.26 -14.12
C PRO A 69 -12.49 -25.93 -15.40
N GLY A 70 -11.26 -25.44 -15.23
CA GLY A 70 -10.30 -25.35 -16.32
C GLY A 70 -9.71 -26.72 -16.67
N ASN A 71 -8.96 -26.81 -17.78
CA ASN A 71 -8.36 -28.07 -18.22
C ASN A 71 -7.41 -28.68 -17.18
N ASP A 72 -6.69 -27.84 -16.43
CA ASP A 72 -5.72 -28.28 -15.41
C ASP A 72 -6.40 -28.66 -14.08
N ASP A 73 -7.69 -28.34 -13.91
CA ASP A 73 -8.44 -28.53 -12.67
C ASP A 73 -9.36 -29.76 -12.69
N ILE A 74 -9.41 -30.50 -13.79
CA ILE A 74 -10.34 -31.63 -13.97
C ILE A 74 -10.17 -32.68 -12.87
N ASP A 75 -8.93 -33.05 -12.55
CA ASP A 75 -8.65 -34.03 -11.48
C ASP A 75 -9.13 -33.53 -10.11
N SER A 76 -8.94 -32.24 -9.82
CA SER A 76 -9.41 -31.61 -8.58
C SER A 76 -10.93 -31.57 -8.52
N TRP A 77 -11.58 -31.27 -9.64
CA TRP A 77 -13.03 -31.26 -9.78
C TRP A 77 -13.66 -32.63 -9.50
N GLU A 78 -13.08 -33.68 -10.09
CA GLU A 78 -13.49 -35.07 -9.87
C GLU A 78 -13.24 -35.51 -8.43
N SER A 79 -12.10 -35.13 -7.84
CA SER A 79 -11.76 -35.43 -6.45
C SER A 79 -12.75 -34.81 -5.45
N ILE A 80 -13.17 -33.56 -5.68
CA ILE A 80 -14.22 -32.91 -4.87
C ILE A 80 -15.53 -33.68 -5.00
N GLY A 81 -15.95 -34.02 -6.23
CA GLY A 81 -17.18 -34.79 -6.47
C GLY A 81 -17.16 -36.16 -5.79
N LYS A 82 -16.04 -36.87 -5.88
CA LYS A 82 -15.84 -38.16 -5.21
C LYS A 82 -15.90 -38.05 -3.69
N THR A 83 -15.26 -37.02 -3.12
CA THR A 83 -15.26 -36.77 -1.68
C THR A 83 -16.68 -36.51 -1.15
N ILE A 84 -17.48 -35.76 -1.91
CA ILE A 84 -18.91 -35.51 -1.61
C ILE A 84 -19.70 -36.82 -1.67
N ALA A 85 -19.51 -37.63 -2.72
CA ALA A 85 -20.21 -38.91 -2.85
C ALA A 85 -19.86 -39.91 -1.74
N ASP A 86 -18.60 -39.96 -1.35
CA ASP A 86 -18.13 -40.85 -0.29
C ASP A 86 -18.73 -40.50 1.09
N LEU A 87 -19.11 -39.24 1.34
CA LEU A 87 -19.80 -38.85 2.57
C LEU A 87 -21.16 -39.55 2.66
N ALA A 88 -21.97 -39.46 1.60
CA ALA A 88 -23.27 -40.11 1.52
C ALA A 88 -23.13 -41.64 1.63
N LEU A 89 -22.17 -42.22 0.92
CA LEU A 89 -21.89 -43.66 0.98
C LEU A 89 -21.54 -44.14 2.39
N GLN A 90 -20.75 -43.38 3.16
CA GLN A 90 -20.41 -43.73 4.54
C GLN A 90 -21.62 -43.68 5.47
N CYS A 91 -22.47 -42.66 5.34
CA CYS A 91 -23.72 -42.59 6.11
C CYS A 91 -24.65 -43.76 5.77
N GLN A 92 -24.76 -44.11 4.49
CA GLN A 92 -25.55 -45.25 4.04
C GLN A 92 -25.01 -46.57 4.62
N GLN A 93 -23.71 -46.81 4.56
CA GLN A 93 -23.07 -48.01 5.10
C GLN A 93 -23.23 -48.13 6.63
N ALA A 94 -23.25 -46.99 7.32
CA ALA A 94 -23.52 -46.94 8.76
C ALA A 94 -25.02 -47.07 9.11
N GLY A 95 -25.91 -47.05 8.11
CA GLY A 95 -27.36 -47.03 8.33
C GLY A 95 -27.87 -45.73 8.97
N PHE A 96 -27.12 -44.65 8.84
CA PHE A 96 -27.48 -43.35 9.41
C PHE A 96 -28.45 -42.60 8.48
N THR A 97 -29.64 -42.29 8.99
CA THR A 97 -30.73 -41.60 8.27
C THR A 97 -31.07 -40.23 8.84
N GLY A 98 -30.30 -39.77 9.84
CA GLY A 98 -30.50 -38.47 10.46
C GLY A 98 -30.04 -37.31 9.56
N GLU A 99 -30.45 -36.11 9.94
CA GLU A 99 -29.97 -34.88 9.31
C GLU A 99 -28.59 -34.50 9.86
N LEU A 100 -27.75 -33.96 8.99
CA LEU A 100 -26.44 -33.40 9.29
C LEU A 100 -26.50 -31.89 9.14
N SER A 101 -25.83 -31.18 10.05
CA SER A 101 -25.59 -29.75 9.97
C SER A 101 -24.39 -29.43 9.06
N LEU A 102 -24.32 -28.19 8.58
CA LEU A 102 -23.16 -27.70 7.82
C LEU A 102 -21.84 -27.88 8.59
N ALA A 103 -21.86 -27.69 9.91
CA ALA A 103 -20.64 -27.79 10.72
C ALA A 103 -20.05 -29.20 10.68
N GLU A 104 -20.90 -30.24 10.74
CA GLU A 104 -20.50 -31.64 10.68
C GLU A 104 -20.01 -32.01 9.28
N VAL A 105 -20.76 -31.62 8.25
CA VAL A 105 -20.38 -31.86 6.84
C VAL A 105 -19.05 -31.19 6.53
N ARG A 106 -18.88 -29.92 6.91
CA ARG A 106 -17.63 -29.17 6.73
C ARG A 106 -16.46 -29.84 7.43
N ASP A 107 -16.61 -30.26 8.69
CA ASP A 107 -15.54 -30.94 9.42
C ASP A 107 -15.08 -32.24 8.72
N VAL A 108 -16.04 -33.04 8.24
CA VAL A 108 -15.72 -34.28 7.49
C VAL A 108 -15.01 -33.98 6.18
N LEU A 109 -15.52 -33.04 5.39
CA LEU A 109 -14.92 -32.66 4.11
C LEU A 109 -13.52 -32.05 4.30
N THR A 110 -13.34 -31.14 5.26
CA THR A 110 -12.03 -30.53 5.55
C THR A 110 -11.01 -31.60 5.96
N LYS A 111 -11.39 -32.59 6.78
CA LYS A 111 -10.49 -33.69 7.16
C LYS A 111 -10.08 -34.55 5.97
N ARG A 112 -11.00 -34.81 5.03
CA ARG A 112 -10.71 -35.56 3.82
C ARG A 112 -9.79 -34.77 2.88
N PHE A 113 -10.08 -33.51 2.62
CA PHE A 113 -9.25 -32.65 1.78
C PHE A 113 -7.86 -32.38 2.37
N ALA A 114 -7.71 -32.42 3.70
CA ALA A 114 -6.41 -32.32 4.36
C ALA A 114 -5.55 -33.59 4.21
N THR A 115 -6.14 -34.71 3.76
CA THR A 115 -5.41 -35.96 3.56
C THR A 115 -4.86 -35.99 2.12
N PRO A 116 -3.53 -35.95 1.92
CA PRO A 116 -2.97 -35.92 0.58
C PRO A 116 -3.28 -37.21 -0.17
N ASP A 117 -3.75 -37.09 -1.41
CA ASP A 117 -3.97 -38.23 -2.30
C ASP A 117 -2.63 -38.87 -2.66
N ALA A 118 -2.44 -40.11 -2.20
CA ALA A 118 -1.21 -40.89 -2.41
C ALA A 118 -1.03 -41.38 -3.87
N GLY A 119 -1.85 -40.92 -4.82
CA GLY A 119 -1.86 -41.40 -6.20
C GLY A 119 -1.09 -40.54 -7.20
N ASN A 120 -1.03 -39.22 -7.01
CA ASN A 120 -0.93 -38.35 -8.20
C ASN A 120 0.46 -38.15 -8.84
N HIS A 121 1.59 -38.45 -8.20
CA HIS A 121 2.91 -38.14 -8.81
C HIS A 121 4.05 -39.09 -8.43
N PHE A 122 3.77 -40.37 -8.21
CA PHE A 122 4.80 -41.34 -7.80
C PHE A 122 5.63 -41.86 -8.99
N MET A 123 6.95 -41.67 -8.91
CA MET A 123 7.96 -42.17 -9.88
C MET A 123 7.80 -41.71 -11.34
N THR A 124 7.18 -40.56 -11.57
CA THR A 124 6.98 -40.00 -12.92
C THR A 124 8.21 -39.23 -13.45
N GLY A 125 9.28 -39.09 -12.65
CA GLY A 125 10.49 -38.34 -13.00
C GLY A 125 11.78 -38.92 -12.42
N GLN A 126 12.92 -38.22 -12.65
CA GLN A 126 14.26 -38.68 -12.25
C GLN A 126 14.58 -38.46 -10.76
N VAL A 127 13.88 -37.53 -10.11
CA VAL A 127 14.02 -37.22 -8.68
C VAL A 127 12.63 -37.24 -8.04
N THR A 128 12.48 -37.94 -6.93
CA THR A 128 11.21 -38.05 -6.20
C THR A 128 11.31 -37.35 -4.85
N PHE A 129 10.43 -36.39 -4.60
CA PHE A 129 10.22 -35.78 -3.28
C PHE A 129 8.97 -36.37 -2.66
N CYS A 130 9.11 -36.95 -1.46
CA CYS A 130 7.98 -37.54 -0.74
C CYS A 130 8.22 -37.49 0.78
N SER A 131 7.16 -37.74 1.55
CA SER A 131 7.33 -38.06 2.97
C SER A 131 8.01 -39.43 3.14
N MET A 132 8.48 -39.80 4.33
CA MET A 132 9.15 -41.09 4.55
C MET A 132 8.22 -42.32 4.48
N LEU A 133 6.90 -42.13 4.30
CA LEU A 133 5.92 -43.22 4.30
C LEU A 133 5.77 -43.90 2.94
N PRO A 134 5.60 -43.18 1.82
CA PRO A 134 5.71 -43.78 0.49
C PRO A 134 7.10 -44.37 0.21
N MET A 135 7.17 -45.41 -0.63
CA MET A 135 8.43 -45.98 -1.15
C MET A 135 9.38 -46.57 -0.10
N ARG A 136 8.82 -46.95 1.05
CA ARG A 136 9.50 -47.63 2.15
C ARG A 136 10.23 -48.90 1.69
N SER A 137 11.49 -49.04 2.11
CA SER A 137 12.33 -50.23 1.86
C SER A 137 12.61 -50.55 0.40
N ILE A 138 12.46 -49.56 -0.49
CA ILE A 138 12.88 -49.65 -1.89
C ILE A 138 14.32 -49.16 -1.99
N PRO A 139 15.24 -49.94 -2.59
CA PRO A 139 16.62 -49.52 -2.73
C PRO A 139 16.77 -48.39 -3.75
N PHE A 140 17.38 -47.28 -3.34
CA PHE A 140 17.72 -46.16 -4.23
C PHE A 140 19.23 -45.91 -4.20
N SER A 141 19.78 -45.46 -5.33
CA SER A 141 21.20 -45.07 -5.42
C SER A 141 21.53 -43.98 -4.40
N VAL A 142 20.69 -42.95 -4.32
CA VAL A 142 20.87 -41.84 -3.38
C VAL A 142 19.56 -41.63 -2.62
N ILE A 143 19.65 -41.54 -1.30
CA ILE A 143 18.52 -41.18 -0.43
C ILE A 143 18.87 -39.90 0.31
N GLY A 144 17.99 -38.90 0.22
CA GLY A 144 18.11 -37.65 0.96
C GLY A 144 16.99 -37.51 1.99
N ILE A 145 17.34 -37.25 3.25
CA ILE A 145 16.40 -36.96 4.32
C ILE A 145 16.66 -35.54 4.81
N LEU A 146 15.61 -34.71 4.73
CA LEU A 146 15.66 -33.31 5.11
C LEU A 146 14.84 -33.06 6.37
N GLY A 147 15.22 -32.03 7.14
CA GLY A 147 14.46 -31.61 8.33
C GLY A 147 14.54 -32.59 9.50
N LEU A 148 15.68 -33.25 9.69
CA LEU A 148 15.94 -34.14 10.83
C LEU A 148 16.22 -33.33 12.11
N ASN A 149 15.24 -32.55 12.55
CA ASN A 149 15.32 -31.69 13.72
C ASN A 149 14.72 -32.33 14.97
N ASP A 150 15.26 -31.98 16.14
CA ASP A 150 14.66 -32.37 17.42
C ASP A 150 13.22 -31.81 17.55
N GLY A 151 12.32 -32.61 18.13
CA GLY A 151 10.89 -32.31 18.21
C GLY A 151 10.08 -32.51 16.92
N GLU A 152 10.71 -32.50 15.75
CA GLU A 152 10.06 -32.73 14.45
C GLU A 152 10.17 -34.20 14.01
N PHE A 153 11.34 -34.82 14.21
CA PHE A 153 11.58 -36.23 13.92
C PHE A 153 12.31 -36.93 15.08
N PRO A 154 11.93 -38.16 15.47
CA PRO A 154 10.70 -38.87 15.11
C PRO A 154 9.43 -38.11 15.49
N ARG A 155 8.36 -38.23 14.70
CA ARG A 155 7.11 -37.50 14.94
C ARG A 155 6.48 -37.94 16.26
N SER A 156 6.08 -36.97 17.08
CA SER A 156 5.26 -37.24 18.26
C SER A 156 3.78 -37.32 17.89
N ASN A 157 3.06 -38.28 18.47
CA ASN A 157 1.61 -38.33 18.42
C ASN A 157 1.11 -38.81 19.78
N PRO A 158 0.82 -37.89 20.72
CA PRO A 158 0.34 -38.27 22.04
C PRO A 158 -0.98 -39.04 21.87
N PRO A 159 -1.14 -40.18 22.56
CA PRO A 159 -2.38 -40.95 22.49
C PRO A 159 -3.53 -40.13 23.07
N GLY A 160 -4.71 -40.22 22.45
CA GLY A 160 -5.92 -39.57 22.97
C GLY A 160 -6.27 -40.05 24.38
N SER A 161 -6.94 -39.19 25.16
CA SER A 161 -7.28 -39.45 26.58
C SER A 161 -8.11 -40.71 26.82
N ILE A 162 -8.86 -41.15 25.80
CA ILE A 162 -9.71 -42.36 25.82
C ILE A 162 -9.00 -43.62 25.31
N ASN A 163 -7.75 -43.52 24.83
CA ASN A 163 -7.00 -44.68 24.37
C ASN A 163 -6.55 -45.52 25.58
N MET A 164 -7.32 -46.56 25.89
CA MET A 164 -7.03 -47.48 26.99
C MET A 164 -5.72 -48.27 26.77
N MET A 165 -5.33 -48.54 25.52
CA MET A 165 -4.05 -49.21 25.23
C MET A 165 -2.86 -48.40 25.72
N ALA A 166 -2.93 -47.07 25.63
CA ALA A 166 -1.89 -46.18 26.12
C ALA A 166 -1.78 -46.10 27.65
N ARG A 167 -2.78 -46.60 28.38
CA ARG A 167 -2.77 -46.65 29.86
C ARG A 167 -2.13 -47.91 30.42
N HIS A 168 -1.82 -48.89 29.57
CA HIS A 168 -1.14 -50.13 29.94
C HIS A 168 0.27 -50.17 29.31
N PRO A 169 1.20 -50.94 29.89
CA PRO A 169 2.48 -51.21 29.23
C PRO A 169 2.25 -51.79 27.83
N GLY A 170 2.98 -51.27 26.84
CA GLY A 170 2.88 -51.72 25.45
C GLY A 170 3.16 -53.22 25.33
N ARG A 171 2.35 -53.89 24.51
CA ARG A 171 2.46 -55.32 24.19
C ARG A 171 3.13 -55.51 22.84
N LEU A 172 3.67 -56.71 22.61
CA LEU A 172 4.20 -57.08 21.30
C LEU A 172 3.09 -56.94 20.25
N GLY A 173 3.37 -56.19 19.17
CA GLY A 173 2.40 -55.88 18.12
C GLY A 173 1.73 -54.50 18.24
N ASP A 174 1.86 -53.81 19.39
CA ASP A 174 1.31 -52.46 19.55
C ASP A 174 2.05 -51.47 18.65
N ARG A 175 1.29 -50.71 17.87
CA ARG A 175 1.85 -49.67 16.99
C ARG A 175 2.34 -48.48 17.80
N SER A 176 3.55 -48.04 17.54
CA SER A 176 4.11 -46.82 18.10
C SER A 176 4.68 -45.97 16.97
N ARG A 177 4.05 -44.81 16.70
CA ARG A 177 4.48 -43.92 15.62
C ARG A 177 5.94 -43.49 15.76
N ARG A 178 6.39 -43.25 16.99
CA ARG A 178 7.79 -42.94 17.30
C ARG A 178 8.72 -44.10 16.93
N GLN A 179 8.34 -45.35 17.23
CA GLN A 179 9.15 -46.52 16.86
C GLN A 179 9.11 -46.77 15.35
N GLU A 180 7.96 -46.59 14.71
CA GLU A 180 7.81 -46.66 13.25
C GLU A 180 8.73 -45.67 12.56
N ASP A 181 8.77 -44.40 12.98
CA ASP A 181 9.66 -43.38 12.41
C ASP A 181 11.15 -43.69 12.65
N ARG A 182 11.51 -44.21 13.83
CA ARG A 182 12.89 -44.69 14.08
C ARG A 182 13.25 -45.85 13.14
N TYR A 183 12.31 -46.75 12.89
CA TYR A 183 12.50 -47.86 11.98
C TYR A 183 12.57 -47.40 10.52
N LEU A 184 11.77 -46.40 10.12
CA LEU A 184 11.85 -45.77 8.80
C LEU A 184 13.24 -45.16 8.54
N PHE A 185 13.82 -44.50 9.55
CA PHE A 185 15.19 -43.98 9.45
C PHE A 185 16.22 -45.10 9.22
N LEU A 186 16.07 -46.22 9.92
CA LEU A 186 16.92 -47.40 9.73
C LEU A 186 16.73 -48.02 8.34
N GLU A 187 15.49 -48.13 7.85
CA GLU A 187 15.21 -48.64 6.50
C GLU A 187 15.82 -47.73 5.43
N ALA A 188 15.76 -46.41 5.61
CA ALA A 188 16.42 -45.47 4.70
C ALA A 188 17.95 -45.66 4.69
N LEU A 189 18.56 -45.86 5.85
CA LEU A 189 19.99 -46.18 5.96
C LEU A 189 20.37 -47.47 5.22
N ILE A 190 19.55 -48.52 5.34
CA ILE A 190 19.80 -49.83 4.69
C ILE A 190 19.47 -49.81 3.19
N SER A 191 18.55 -48.94 2.76
CA SER A 191 18.08 -48.86 1.37
C SER A 191 18.98 -48.00 0.48
N ALA A 192 19.76 -47.08 1.04
CA ALA A 192 20.71 -46.26 0.29
C ALA A 192 21.86 -47.11 -0.28
N ARG A 193 22.04 -47.11 -1.60
CA ARG A 193 23.04 -47.97 -2.29
C ARG A 193 24.36 -47.28 -2.58
N GLN A 194 24.38 -45.96 -2.75
CA GLN A 194 25.59 -45.19 -3.04
C GLN A 194 25.81 -44.06 -2.04
N ALA A 195 24.77 -43.27 -1.73
CA ALA A 195 24.89 -42.15 -0.80
C ALA A 195 23.63 -41.92 0.03
N LEU A 196 23.84 -41.55 1.29
CA LEU A 196 22.81 -41.05 2.21
C LEU A 196 23.11 -39.59 2.53
N TYR A 197 22.18 -38.69 2.22
CA TYR A 197 22.24 -37.27 2.53
C TYR A 197 21.29 -36.97 3.70
N LEU A 198 21.80 -36.44 4.80
CA LEU A 198 21.01 -36.11 5.99
C LEU A 198 21.18 -34.62 6.28
N SER A 199 20.08 -33.91 6.52
CA SER A 199 20.12 -32.50 6.89
C SER A 199 19.12 -32.15 7.99
N PHE A 200 19.50 -31.14 8.77
CA PHE A 200 18.67 -30.53 9.81
C PHE A 200 18.96 -29.03 9.85
N GLN A 201 18.03 -28.25 10.39
CA GLN A 201 18.25 -26.82 10.62
C GLN A 201 19.05 -26.63 11.91
N GLY A 202 20.32 -26.20 11.81
CA GLY A 202 21.18 -26.00 12.98
C GLY A 202 20.96 -24.69 13.73
N ARG A 203 20.35 -23.68 13.10
CA ARG A 203 19.99 -22.40 13.71
C ARG A 203 18.67 -21.87 13.19
N SER A 204 17.96 -21.12 14.03
CA SER A 204 16.76 -20.39 13.67
C SER A 204 17.08 -19.20 12.77
N ALA A 205 16.36 -19.07 11.64
CA ALA A 205 16.50 -17.93 10.73
C ALA A 205 16.03 -16.59 11.34
N LEU A 206 15.20 -16.64 12.39
CA LEU A 206 14.62 -15.44 13.02
C LEU A 206 15.53 -14.82 14.09
N ASN A 207 16.08 -15.64 14.97
CA ASN A 207 16.80 -15.18 16.17
C ASN A 207 18.18 -15.83 16.34
N ASN A 208 18.64 -16.60 15.35
CA ASN A 208 19.95 -17.27 15.34
C ASN A 208 20.17 -18.28 16.48
N ALA A 209 19.11 -18.64 17.24
CA ALA A 209 19.18 -19.62 18.31
C ALA A 209 19.57 -20.99 17.75
N GLU A 210 20.44 -21.69 18.47
CA GLU A 210 20.88 -23.04 18.12
C GLU A 210 19.72 -24.03 18.17
N ARG A 211 19.67 -24.92 17.19
CA ARG A 211 18.69 -26.00 17.09
C ARG A 211 19.41 -27.33 17.00
N GLN A 212 18.89 -28.30 17.72
CA GLN A 212 19.50 -29.62 17.80
C GLN A 212 19.00 -30.55 16.69
N PRO A 213 19.84 -31.48 16.22
CA PRO A 213 19.42 -32.53 15.32
C PRO A 213 18.45 -33.48 16.03
N SER A 214 17.67 -34.22 15.25
CA SER A 214 16.83 -35.30 15.77
C SER A 214 17.65 -36.30 16.57
N LEU A 215 17.03 -36.88 17.61
CA LEU A 215 17.69 -37.88 18.46
C LEU A 215 18.28 -39.05 17.66
N VAL A 216 17.59 -39.52 16.61
CA VAL A 216 18.07 -40.62 15.77
C VAL A 216 19.27 -40.24 14.90
N LEU A 217 19.34 -38.99 14.45
CA LEU A 217 20.52 -38.48 13.75
C LEU A 217 21.69 -38.35 14.72
N GLN A 218 21.43 -37.90 15.96
CA GLN A 218 22.45 -37.85 17.01
C GLN A 218 22.99 -39.24 17.36
N GLU A 219 22.12 -40.24 17.57
CA GLU A 219 22.51 -41.63 17.81
C GLU A 219 23.38 -42.18 16.66
N LEU A 220 23.07 -41.86 15.40
CA LEU A 220 23.87 -42.26 14.24
C LEU A 220 25.26 -41.58 14.27
N MET A 221 25.31 -40.28 14.55
CA MET A 221 26.58 -39.55 14.66
C MET A 221 27.47 -40.10 15.78
N ASP A 222 26.89 -40.38 16.95
CA ASP A 222 27.60 -40.98 18.09
C ASP A 222 28.14 -42.37 17.75
N PHE A 223 27.32 -43.20 17.09
CA PHE A 223 27.74 -44.52 16.62
C PHE A 223 28.90 -44.43 15.62
N LEU A 224 28.82 -43.53 14.64
CA LEU A 224 29.89 -43.30 13.67
C LEU A 224 31.18 -42.82 14.37
N GLY A 225 31.05 -41.98 15.40
CA GLY A 225 32.19 -41.52 16.19
C GLY A 225 32.89 -42.66 16.94
N GLN A 226 32.11 -43.49 17.62
CA GLN A 226 32.63 -44.62 18.40
C GLN A 226 33.22 -45.74 17.53
N ALA A 227 32.53 -46.11 16.45
CA ALA A 227 32.88 -47.28 15.65
C ALA A 227 33.83 -46.97 14.48
N TYR A 228 33.80 -45.76 13.95
CA TYR A 228 34.53 -45.39 12.72
C TYR A 228 35.39 -44.13 12.87
N GLY A 229 35.50 -43.57 14.08
CA GLY A 229 36.30 -42.38 14.35
C GLY A 229 35.77 -41.10 13.69
N TRP A 230 34.49 -41.08 13.32
CA TRP A 230 33.83 -39.90 12.75
C TRP A 230 33.83 -38.74 13.75
N GLN A 231 34.00 -37.51 13.27
CA GLN A 231 34.08 -36.32 14.12
C GLN A 231 32.98 -35.31 13.77
N PRO A 232 32.42 -34.58 14.75
CA PRO A 232 31.36 -33.59 14.54
C PRO A 232 31.70 -32.51 13.49
N GLU A 233 32.97 -32.20 13.25
CA GLU A 233 33.44 -31.26 12.23
C GLU A 233 33.11 -31.71 10.80
N ALA A 234 32.73 -32.98 10.61
CA ALA A 234 32.20 -33.48 9.35
C ALA A 234 30.79 -32.92 9.03
N VAL A 235 30.08 -32.37 10.02
CA VAL A 235 28.81 -31.67 9.81
C VAL A 235 29.08 -30.33 9.15
N ARG A 236 28.66 -30.21 7.89
CA ARG A 236 28.79 -28.97 7.12
C ARG A 236 27.68 -27.99 7.49
N GLN A 237 28.02 -26.93 8.20
CA GLN A 237 27.12 -25.80 8.37
C GLN A 237 27.06 -24.95 7.09
N LEU A 238 25.87 -24.74 6.55
CA LEU A 238 25.64 -23.88 5.39
C LEU A 238 25.31 -22.44 5.83
N PRO A 239 25.76 -21.41 5.08
CA PRO A 239 25.33 -20.03 5.31
C PRO A 239 23.81 -19.85 5.16
N LEU A 240 23.27 -18.84 5.83
CA LEU A 240 21.85 -18.49 5.76
C LEU A 240 21.41 -18.08 4.34
N HIS A 241 22.26 -17.32 3.66
CA HIS A 241 21.95 -16.77 2.34
C HIS A 241 22.64 -17.56 1.21
N PRO A 242 21.92 -17.88 0.13
CA PRO A 242 22.47 -18.64 -1.01
C PRO A 242 23.54 -17.87 -1.80
N PHE A 243 23.57 -16.53 -1.67
CA PHE A 243 24.56 -15.66 -2.30
C PHE A 243 25.79 -15.38 -1.42
N SER A 244 25.90 -16.02 -0.25
CA SER A 244 27.11 -15.89 0.56
C SER A 244 28.33 -16.39 -0.21
N PRO A 245 29.44 -15.62 -0.30
CA PRO A 245 30.68 -16.06 -0.97
C PRO A 245 31.20 -17.40 -0.45
N ALA A 246 30.96 -17.72 0.83
CA ALA A 246 31.34 -18.99 1.45
C ALA A 246 30.68 -20.23 0.81
N VAL A 247 29.52 -20.07 0.15
CA VAL A 247 28.85 -21.18 -0.56
C VAL A 247 29.67 -21.58 -1.80
N PHE A 248 30.25 -20.60 -2.50
CA PHE A 248 31.01 -20.80 -3.75
C PHE A 248 32.47 -21.14 -3.49
N ASN A 249 33.06 -20.61 -2.41
CA ASN A 249 34.44 -20.90 -2.02
C ASN A 249 34.55 -22.16 -1.14
N SER A 250 33.81 -23.20 -1.48
CA SER A 250 33.78 -24.45 -0.71
C SER A 250 34.19 -25.64 -1.58
N PRO A 251 34.64 -26.76 -0.98
CA PRO A 251 34.98 -27.98 -1.74
C PRO A 251 33.82 -28.54 -2.57
N ARG A 252 32.58 -28.15 -2.24
CA ARG A 252 31.35 -28.49 -2.96
C ARG A 252 30.57 -27.19 -3.24
N PRO A 253 30.98 -26.44 -4.28
CA PRO A 253 30.42 -25.13 -4.57
C PRO A 253 28.96 -25.22 -5.02
N ALA A 254 28.20 -24.14 -4.84
CA ALA A 254 26.90 -24.02 -5.49
C ALA A 254 27.05 -23.75 -6.99
N TYR A 255 26.04 -24.18 -7.75
CA TYR A 255 26.03 -24.09 -9.22
C TYR A 255 25.11 -22.97 -9.75
N SER A 256 24.50 -22.16 -8.88
CA SER A 256 23.62 -21.07 -9.30
C SER A 256 24.43 -19.88 -9.83
N GLN A 257 24.38 -19.67 -11.14
CA GLN A 257 25.07 -18.57 -11.81
C GLN A 257 24.56 -17.20 -11.36
N GLY A 258 23.26 -17.06 -11.08
CA GLY A 258 22.67 -15.82 -10.58
C GLY A 258 23.27 -15.43 -9.23
N TRP A 259 23.31 -16.37 -8.29
CA TRP A 259 23.88 -16.14 -6.96
C TRP A 259 25.40 -15.97 -6.99
N TYR A 260 26.08 -16.60 -7.93
CA TYR A 260 27.53 -16.41 -8.11
C TYR A 260 27.87 -14.98 -8.52
N ARG A 261 27.12 -14.38 -9.46
CA ARG A 261 27.33 -12.97 -9.85
C ARG A 261 27.19 -12.01 -8.67
N LEU A 262 26.17 -12.21 -7.84
CA LEU A 262 25.96 -11.40 -6.62
C LEU A 262 27.05 -11.65 -5.57
N ALA A 263 27.46 -12.91 -5.39
CA ALA A 263 28.55 -13.24 -4.47
C ALA A 263 29.88 -12.61 -4.91
N GLN A 264 30.15 -12.54 -6.22
CA GLN A 264 31.32 -11.87 -6.78
C GLN A 264 31.27 -10.35 -6.53
N SER A 265 30.12 -9.70 -6.71
CA SER A 265 30.00 -8.25 -6.43
C SER A 265 30.16 -7.94 -4.94
N ILE A 266 29.61 -8.79 -4.06
CA ILE A 266 29.77 -8.66 -2.61
C ILE A 266 31.23 -8.93 -2.18
N ALA A 267 31.90 -9.90 -2.81
CA ALA A 267 33.30 -10.22 -2.50
C ALA A 267 34.29 -9.18 -3.07
N GLY A 268 33.86 -8.36 -4.03
CA GLY A 268 34.64 -7.30 -4.67
C GLY A 268 33.95 -5.95 -4.59
N LEU A 269 33.45 -5.56 -3.41
CA LEU A 269 32.78 -4.28 -3.12
C LEU A 269 33.51 -3.09 -3.77
N GLN A 270 33.09 -2.73 -4.98
CA GLN A 270 33.38 -1.44 -5.56
C GLN A 270 32.60 -0.40 -4.76
N ASN A 271 33.32 0.58 -4.18
CA ASN A 271 32.76 1.90 -3.91
C ASN A 271 32.47 2.55 -5.27
N GLU A 272 31.45 2.09 -5.98
CA GLU A 272 30.81 2.96 -6.95
C GLU A 272 29.86 3.84 -6.13
N GLN A 273 30.39 4.99 -5.68
CA GLN A 273 29.56 6.17 -5.50
C GLN A 273 28.90 6.42 -6.85
N THR A 274 27.72 5.85 -7.02
CA THR A 274 26.81 6.23 -8.09
C THR A 274 26.21 7.57 -7.67
N ASP A 275 27.02 8.62 -7.73
CA ASP A 275 26.54 9.99 -7.91
C ASP A 275 26.01 10.08 -9.35
N SER A 276 25.03 9.24 -9.70
CA SER A 276 24.30 9.39 -10.94
C SER A 276 23.29 10.49 -10.70
N VAL A 277 23.76 11.75 -10.81
CA VAL A 277 22.87 12.87 -11.05
C VAL A 277 22.15 12.56 -12.36
N ILE A 278 20.85 12.28 -12.26
CA ILE A 278 20.02 12.01 -13.43
C ILE A 278 19.95 13.30 -14.23
N GLU A 279 20.76 13.42 -15.29
CA GLU A 279 20.62 14.51 -16.26
C GLU A 279 19.42 14.21 -17.15
N VAL A 280 18.33 14.93 -16.92
CA VAL A 280 17.13 14.81 -17.74
C VAL A 280 17.29 15.72 -18.96
N SER A 281 17.35 15.12 -20.14
CA SER A 281 17.39 15.88 -21.39
C SER A 281 16.07 16.64 -21.59
N ALA A 282 16.14 17.97 -21.65
CA ALA A 282 14.96 18.82 -21.83
C ALA A 282 14.24 18.50 -23.15
N SER A 283 12.93 18.22 -23.09
CA SER A 283 12.08 18.06 -24.28
C SER A 283 11.47 19.40 -24.75
N SER A 284 11.07 19.42 -26.01
CA SER A 284 11.07 20.53 -26.97
C SER A 284 10.13 21.73 -26.79
N HIS A 285 10.47 22.79 -27.53
CA HIS A 285 9.82 24.06 -27.88
C HIS A 285 8.30 24.02 -28.20
N GLN A 286 7.45 23.88 -27.19
CA GLN A 286 6.06 24.29 -27.28
C GLN A 286 5.77 25.33 -26.19
N THR A 287 4.93 26.31 -26.52
CA THR A 287 4.43 27.26 -25.54
C THR A 287 3.68 26.51 -24.45
N ARG A 288 4.20 26.51 -23.22
CA ARG A 288 3.63 25.76 -22.09
C ARG A 288 2.57 26.59 -21.39
N GLN A 289 1.37 26.04 -21.28
CA GLN A 289 0.29 26.65 -20.51
C GLN A 289 0.29 26.09 -19.09
N LEU A 290 0.42 26.97 -18.09
CA LEU A 290 0.50 26.57 -16.68
C LEU A 290 -0.43 27.42 -15.82
N SER A 291 -1.22 26.78 -14.96
CA SER A 291 -2.04 27.51 -13.99
C SER A 291 -1.20 27.93 -12.78
N ALA A 292 -1.62 28.98 -12.07
CA ALA A 292 -1.06 29.32 -10.75
C ALA A 292 -1.14 28.13 -9.76
N THR A 293 -2.13 27.25 -9.92
CA THR A 293 -2.27 26.03 -9.12
C THR A 293 -1.17 25.02 -9.44
N ASP A 294 -0.87 24.78 -10.72
CA ASP A 294 0.15 23.83 -11.15
C ASP A 294 1.55 24.32 -10.81
N MET A 295 1.79 25.62 -10.94
CA MET A 295 3.04 26.23 -10.49
C MET A 295 3.21 26.05 -8.97
N ALA A 296 2.18 26.34 -8.18
CA ALA A 296 2.23 26.10 -6.73
C ALA A 296 2.42 24.61 -6.37
N ARG A 297 1.87 23.67 -7.16
CA ARG A 297 2.09 22.23 -6.99
C ARG A 297 3.53 21.83 -7.27
N CYS A 298 4.14 22.40 -8.33
CA CYS A 298 5.54 22.15 -8.67
C CYS A 298 6.47 22.49 -7.48
N PHE A 299 6.23 23.60 -6.80
CA PHE A 299 7.05 24.04 -5.66
C PHE A 299 6.68 23.39 -4.32
N ASP A 300 5.47 22.83 -4.20
CA ASP A 300 5.08 22.02 -3.03
C ASP A 300 5.81 20.68 -3.03
N ASP A 301 5.97 20.06 -4.20
CA ASP A 301 6.79 18.86 -4.39
C ASP A 301 7.52 18.86 -5.75
N PRO A 302 8.72 19.47 -5.82
CA PRO A 302 9.54 19.53 -7.03
C PRO A 302 9.89 18.15 -7.62
N LEU A 303 10.12 17.16 -6.75
CA LEU A 303 10.49 15.82 -7.19
C LEU A 303 9.29 15.05 -7.74
N ALA A 304 8.10 15.24 -7.16
CA ALA A 304 6.86 14.72 -7.76
C ALA A 304 6.57 15.35 -9.13
N TRP A 305 6.84 16.65 -9.28
CA TRP A 305 6.74 17.33 -10.58
C TRP A 305 7.69 16.74 -11.62
N LEU A 306 8.97 16.58 -11.26
CA LEU A 306 9.97 15.96 -12.12
C LEU A 306 9.59 14.51 -12.49
N ALA A 307 9.18 13.70 -11.51
CA ALA A 307 8.72 12.34 -11.74
C ALA A 307 7.57 12.29 -12.75
N ARG A 308 6.58 13.18 -12.61
CA ARG A 308 5.46 13.27 -13.55
C ARG A 308 5.93 13.62 -14.98
N GLN A 309 6.91 14.50 -15.13
CA GLN A 309 7.50 14.81 -16.45
C GLN A 309 8.25 13.61 -17.06
N LEU A 310 8.85 12.77 -16.21
CA LEU A 310 9.49 11.52 -16.60
C LEU A 310 8.49 10.36 -16.86
N GLY A 311 7.19 10.60 -16.70
CA GLY A 311 6.16 9.55 -16.79
C GLY A 311 6.15 8.59 -15.59
N LEU A 312 6.80 8.96 -14.48
CA LEU A 312 6.86 8.20 -13.25
C LEU A 312 5.74 8.64 -12.30
N ARG A 313 4.92 7.68 -11.87
CA ARG A 313 3.91 7.87 -10.83
C ARG A 313 4.18 6.86 -9.71
N LEU A 314 4.67 7.35 -8.58
CA LEU A 314 5.00 6.50 -7.41
C LEU A 314 3.80 6.29 -6.48
N GLU A 315 2.74 7.07 -6.67
CA GLU A 315 1.44 6.85 -6.03
C GLU A 315 0.81 5.58 -6.60
N LEU A 316 1.02 4.47 -5.92
CA LEU A 316 0.21 3.27 -6.11
C LEU A 316 -1.17 3.57 -5.53
N ASP A 317 -2.20 3.60 -6.37
CA ASP A 317 -3.60 3.75 -5.96
C ASP A 317 -4.10 2.42 -5.34
N ASN A 318 -3.42 1.96 -4.30
CA ASN A 318 -3.85 0.84 -3.47
C ASN A 318 -4.80 1.39 -2.41
N ARG A 319 -5.93 1.97 -2.84
CA ARG A 319 -7.06 2.21 -1.94
C ARG A 319 -7.58 0.84 -1.53
N LEU A 320 -7.06 0.35 -0.40
CA LEU A 320 -7.67 -0.79 0.27
C LEU A 320 -9.07 -0.34 0.68
N LEU A 321 -10.08 -1.07 0.21
CA LEU A 321 -11.43 -0.91 0.73
C LEU A 321 -11.38 -1.26 2.22
N GLU A 322 -11.98 -0.41 3.05
CA GLU A 322 -12.10 -0.70 4.47
C GLU A 322 -13.12 -1.84 4.67
N ASP A 323 -12.81 -2.78 5.57
CA ASP A 323 -13.70 -3.89 5.91
C ASP A 323 -14.94 -3.43 6.72
N SER A 324 -14.99 -2.16 7.12
CA SER A 324 -16.03 -1.57 7.96
C SER A 324 -16.63 -0.33 7.32
N GLU A 325 -17.89 -0.05 7.67
CA GLU A 325 -18.53 1.23 7.38
C GLU A 325 -17.79 2.40 8.09
N PRO A 326 -17.86 3.63 7.53
CA PRO A 326 -17.19 4.77 8.12
C PRO A 326 -17.78 5.12 9.49
N PHE A 327 -16.93 5.29 10.50
CA PHE A 327 -17.33 5.73 11.85
C PHE A 327 -17.13 7.22 12.09
N GLU A 328 -16.27 7.86 11.30
CA GLU A 328 -15.95 9.28 11.38
C GLU A 328 -16.06 9.94 10.00
N THR A 329 -16.32 11.24 9.96
CA THR A 329 -16.37 11.97 8.69
C THR A 329 -14.97 12.21 8.12
N ASN A 330 -14.84 12.05 6.80
CA ASN A 330 -13.57 12.29 6.11
C ASN A 330 -13.41 13.79 5.75
N LYS A 331 -12.17 14.28 5.85
CA LYS A 331 -11.76 15.61 5.38
C LYS A 331 -12.01 15.81 3.89
N LEU A 332 -11.97 14.75 3.07
CA LEU A 332 -12.27 14.82 1.64
C LEU A 332 -13.76 15.09 1.40
N SER A 333 -14.65 14.30 2.00
CA SER A 333 -16.10 14.51 1.89
C SER A 333 -16.49 15.91 2.40
N ARG A 334 -15.87 16.38 3.50
CA ARG A 334 -16.03 17.78 3.95
C ARG A 334 -15.58 18.80 2.90
N TYR A 335 -14.44 18.57 2.25
CA TYR A 335 -13.95 19.45 1.19
C TYR A 335 -14.93 19.49 0.02
N GLN A 336 -15.38 18.35 -0.48
CA GLN A 336 -16.33 18.24 -1.60
C GLN A 336 -17.65 18.93 -1.27
N TYR A 337 -18.21 18.67 -0.08
CA TYR A 337 -19.46 19.26 0.37
C TYR A 337 -19.41 20.79 0.41
N VAL A 338 -18.37 21.36 1.04
CA VAL A 338 -18.26 22.83 1.13
C VAL A 338 -17.88 23.47 -0.21
N ASP A 339 -17.02 22.82 -1.01
CA ASP A 339 -16.63 23.33 -2.34
C ASP A 339 -17.83 23.40 -3.29
N GLU A 340 -18.73 22.41 -3.25
CA GLU A 340 -19.96 22.40 -4.04
C GLU A 340 -20.90 23.55 -3.67
N LEU A 341 -21.11 23.81 -2.37
CA LEU A 341 -21.94 24.93 -1.89
C LEU A 341 -21.36 26.31 -2.19
N VAL A 342 -20.05 26.43 -2.37
CA VAL A 342 -19.39 27.71 -2.66
C VAL A 342 -19.25 27.95 -4.16
N ASN A 343 -18.98 26.92 -4.97
CA ASN A 343 -18.85 27.06 -6.42
C ASN A 343 -20.20 27.10 -7.15
N ASN A 344 -21.22 26.39 -6.67
CA ASN A 344 -22.52 26.29 -7.33
C ASN A 344 -23.70 26.83 -6.48
N PRO A 345 -23.61 28.04 -5.89
CA PRO A 345 -24.61 28.53 -4.93
C PRO A 345 -25.99 28.77 -5.55
N ALA A 346 -26.09 28.95 -6.87
CA ALA A 346 -27.34 29.19 -7.58
C ALA A 346 -28.11 27.91 -7.94
N ASN A 347 -27.39 26.79 -8.11
CA ASN A 347 -27.96 25.53 -8.59
C ASN A 347 -28.07 24.47 -7.49
N THR A 348 -27.29 24.60 -6.41
CA THR A 348 -27.22 23.59 -5.36
C THR A 348 -27.96 24.04 -4.11
N SER A 349 -29.04 23.35 -3.75
CA SER A 349 -29.70 23.52 -2.46
C SER A 349 -28.94 22.77 -1.37
N ALA A 350 -28.61 23.45 -0.26
CA ALA A 350 -27.94 22.83 0.87
C ALA A 350 -28.72 21.65 1.46
N ASP A 351 -30.06 21.71 1.45
CA ASP A 351 -30.90 20.62 1.95
C ASP A 351 -30.83 19.38 1.05
N GLN A 352 -30.74 19.58 -0.27
CA GLN A 352 -30.60 18.48 -1.24
C GLN A 352 -29.21 17.84 -1.12
N LEU A 353 -28.15 18.64 -1.10
CA LEU A 353 -26.78 18.14 -0.94
C LEU A 353 -26.58 17.41 0.40
N THR A 354 -27.20 17.91 1.48
CA THR A 354 -27.21 17.22 2.78
C THR A 354 -27.85 15.84 2.67
N ALA A 355 -28.99 15.74 1.98
CA ALA A 355 -29.68 14.47 1.81
C ALA A 355 -28.87 13.49 0.94
N GLU A 356 -28.21 13.97 -0.11
CA GLU A 356 -27.31 13.17 -0.95
C GLU A 356 -26.14 12.61 -0.15
N PHE A 357 -25.42 13.44 0.60
CA PHE A 357 -24.27 12.99 1.39
C PHE A 357 -24.65 12.03 2.54
N LEU A 358 -25.86 12.14 3.09
CA LEU A 358 -26.35 11.20 4.10
C LEU A 358 -26.71 9.83 3.50
N LEU A 359 -27.05 9.77 2.22
CA LEU A 359 -27.44 8.55 1.53
C LEU A 359 -26.33 7.94 0.65
N SER A 360 -25.19 8.62 0.52
CA SER A 360 -24.05 8.15 -0.28
C SER A 360 -23.31 6.95 0.34
N GLY A 361 -23.46 6.74 1.66
CA GLY A 361 -22.70 5.74 2.41
C GLY A 361 -21.27 6.17 2.76
N GLU A 362 -20.84 7.38 2.38
CA GLU A 362 -19.50 7.91 2.73
C GLU A 362 -19.43 8.46 4.16
N LEU A 363 -20.57 8.85 4.73
CA LEU A 363 -20.65 9.44 6.06
C LEU A 363 -21.18 8.42 7.08
N PRO A 364 -20.71 8.49 8.33
CA PRO A 364 -21.26 7.66 9.41
C PRO A 364 -22.76 7.94 9.61
N ASP A 365 -23.55 6.89 9.83
CA ASP A 365 -24.96 7.04 10.23
C ASP A 365 -25.06 7.29 11.76
N THR A 366 -24.72 8.51 12.17
CA THR A 366 -24.79 8.93 13.58
C THR A 366 -25.54 10.25 13.76
N PRO A 367 -26.11 10.52 14.95
CA PRO A 367 -26.73 11.81 15.24
C PRO A 367 -25.75 13.00 15.11
N ILE A 368 -24.44 12.77 15.26
CA ILE A 368 -23.39 13.80 15.19
C ILE A 368 -23.17 14.24 13.74
N THR A 369 -23.32 13.34 12.77
CA THR A 369 -23.11 13.61 11.34
C THR A 369 -23.95 14.78 10.84
N ARG A 370 -25.21 14.89 11.29
CA ARG A 370 -26.09 16.02 10.93
C ARG A 370 -25.59 17.35 11.50
N ALA A 371 -25.05 17.33 12.72
CA ALA A 371 -24.48 18.52 13.35
C ALA A 371 -23.18 18.94 12.66
N GLU A 372 -22.36 17.99 12.20
CA GLU A 372 -21.16 18.27 11.41
C GLU A 372 -21.49 18.85 10.04
N LEU A 373 -22.46 18.29 9.32
CA LEU A 373 -22.95 18.83 8.05
C LEU A 373 -23.51 20.26 8.21
N ALA A 374 -24.25 20.53 9.29
CA ALA A 374 -24.70 21.88 9.60
C ALA A 374 -23.51 22.85 9.84
N SER A 375 -22.45 22.40 10.52
CA SER A 375 -21.22 23.16 10.67
C SER A 375 -20.48 23.38 9.33
N TRP A 376 -20.50 22.41 8.42
CA TRP A 376 -19.92 22.55 7.09
C TRP A 376 -20.72 23.53 6.23
N GLN A 377 -22.05 23.54 6.36
CA GLN A 377 -22.90 24.54 5.73
C GLN A 377 -22.63 25.94 6.29
N GLU A 378 -22.42 26.09 7.60
CA GLU A 378 -21.98 27.36 8.21
C GLU A 378 -20.62 27.81 7.66
N ALA A 379 -19.67 26.89 7.46
CA ALA A 379 -18.40 27.21 6.80
C ALA A 379 -18.61 27.74 5.36
N ALA A 380 -19.49 27.11 4.59
CA ALA A 380 -19.81 27.56 3.23
C ALA A 380 -20.46 28.95 3.21
N THR A 381 -21.39 29.23 4.13
CA THR A 381 -22.03 30.56 4.22
C THR A 381 -21.03 31.65 4.61
N LEU A 382 -20.13 31.37 5.56
CA LEU A 382 -19.05 32.31 5.92
C LEU A 382 -18.10 32.60 4.76
N LEU A 383 -17.78 31.61 3.92
CA LEU A 383 -16.98 31.80 2.72
C LEU A 383 -17.75 32.61 1.66
N ASN A 384 -19.01 32.27 1.38
CA ASN A 384 -19.85 32.97 0.42
C ASN A 384 -20.06 34.44 0.80
N GLN A 385 -20.18 34.77 2.09
CA GLN A 385 -20.26 36.16 2.58
C GLN A 385 -18.98 36.98 2.32
N ALA A 386 -17.83 36.31 2.21
CA ALA A 386 -16.55 36.97 1.94
C ALA A 386 -16.28 37.17 0.44
N LEU A 387 -17.03 36.48 -0.42
CA LEU A 387 -16.91 36.56 -1.87
C LEU A 387 -17.89 37.61 -2.41
N PRO A 388 -17.51 38.34 -3.49
CA PRO A 388 -18.34 39.40 -4.04
C PRO A 388 -19.66 38.94 -4.69
N GLY A 389 -19.86 37.63 -4.88
CA GLY A 389 -21.07 37.03 -5.46
C GLY A 389 -21.20 37.26 -6.97
N GLY A 390 -21.54 36.21 -7.72
CA GLY A 390 -21.79 36.28 -9.17
C GLY A 390 -20.54 36.24 -10.06
N ASP A 391 -20.67 35.62 -11.23
CA ASP A 391 -19.57 35.41 -12.20
C ASP A 391 -19.06 36.71 -12.83
N GLU A 392 -19.83 37.80 -12.75
CA GLU A 392 -19.44 39.13 -13.26
C GLU A 392 -18.20 39.70 -12.55
N HIS A 393 -17.92 39.24 -11.33
CA HIS A 393 -16.74 39.62 -10.58
C HIS A 393 -15.55 38.68 -10.81
N LEU A 394 -15.72 37.59 -11.57
CA LEU A 394 -14.66 36.64 -11.83
C LEU A 394 -13.69 37.18 -12.90
N LEU A 395 -12.44 37.39 -12.49
CA LEU A 395 -11.35 37.86 -13.34
C LEU A 395 -10.43 36.69 -13.70
N ALA A 396 -10.32 36.42 -15.01
CA ALA A 396 -9.35 35.49 -15.58
C ALA A 396 -8.08 36.25 -16.02
N CYS A 397 -7.00 36.13 -15.25
CA CYS A 397 -5.73 36.78 -15.53
C CYS A 397 -4.82 35.87 -16.36
N ARG A 398 -4.10 36.43 -17.34
CA ARG A 398 -3.20 35.68 -18.22
C ARG A 398 -1.99 36.49 -18.66
N VAL A 399 -0.78 35.99 -18.41
CA VAL A 399 0.46 36.63 -18.86
C VAL A 399 1.28 35.70 -19.72
N SER A 400 1.91 36.26 -20.75
CA SER A 400 2.82 35.57 -21.66
C SER A 400 4.25 35.97 -21.35
N LEU A 401 5.07 35.04 -20.87
CA LEU A 401 6.47 35.28 -20.50
C LEU A 401 7.37 34.26 -21.22
N ASN A 402 8.15 34.71 -22.19
CA ASN A 402 8.97 33.84 -23.05
C ASN A 402 8.12 32.72 -23.71
N GLU A 403 8.45 31.45 -23.47
CA GLU A 403 7.67 30.30 -23.94
C GLU A 403 6.56 29.84 -22.96
N TRP A 404 6.23 30.62 -21.94
CA TRP A 404 5.25 30.27 -20.91
C TRP A 404 4.00 31.15 -21.00
N GLN A 405 2.84 30.52 -20.83
CA GLN A 405 1.52 31.14 -20.74
C GLN A 405 0.96 30.81 -19.37
N LEU A 406 1.02 31.79 -18.46
CA LEU A 406 0.56 31.60 -17.09
C LEU A 406 -0.87 32.13 -16.96
N TYR A 407 -1.72 31.39 -16.25
CA TYR A 407 -3.11 31.81 -16.00
C TYR A 407 -3.53 31.58 -14.55
N GLY A 408 -4.44 32.43 -14.07
CA GLY A 408 -5.02 32.35 -12.74
C GLY A 408 -6.40 33.00 -12.71
N THR A 409 -7.25 32.53 -11.80
CA THR A 409 -8.61 33.06 -11.62
C THR A 409 -8.75 33.61 -10.22
N CYS A 410 -9.31 34.80 -10.11
CA CYS A 410 -9.64 35.43 -8.83
C CYS A 410 -10.88 36.30 -9.00
N TYR A 411 -11.53 36.66 -7.92
CA TYR A 411 -12.61 37.64 -7.96
C TYR A 411 -12.04 39.04 -7.82
N GLN A 412 -12.59 40.01 -8.53
CA GLN A 412 -12.29 41.41 -8.35
C GLN A 412 -13.47 42.10 -7.64
N HIS A 413 -13.20 42.64 -6.46
CA HIS A 413 -14.17 43.42 -5.70
C HIS A 413 -13.55 44.74 -5.24
N ASN A 414 -14.13 45.85 -5.68
CA ASN A 414 -13.61 47.20 -5.44
C ASN A 414 -12.11 47.29 -5.85
N GLU A 415 -11.26 47.77 -4.93
CA GLU A 415 -9.81 47.89 -5.11
C GLU A 415 -9.03 46.68 -4.58
N THR A 416 -9.64 45.48 -4.56
CA THR A 416 -9.02 44.26 -4.04
C THR A 416 -9.32 43.05 -4.91
N LEU A 417 -8.32 42.18 -5.09
CA LEU A 417 -8.49 40.83 -5.61
C LEU A 417 -8.82 39.88 -4.47
N VAL A 418 -9.69 38.92 -4.71
CA VAL A 418 -10.22 38.01 -3.69
C VAL A 418 -10.11 36.57 -4.20
N THR A 419 -9.54 35.71 -3.37
CA THR A 419 -9.50 34.25 -3.62
C THR A 419 -9.90 33.53 -2.36
N TYR A 420 -10.27 32.25 -2.47
CA TYR A 420 -10.62 31.44 -1.32
C TYR A 420 -10.12 30.01 -1.46
N HIS A 421 -10.12 29.28 -0.34
CA HIS A 421 -9.99 27.83 -0.37
C HIS A 421 -10.75 27.19 0.79
N VAL A 422 -11.23 25.97 0.57
CA VAL A 422 -12.08 25.23 1.51
C VAL A 422 -11.27 24.37 2.50
N GLY A 423 -10.20 23.73 2.03
CA GLY A 423 -9.48 22.72 2.79
C GLY A 423 -8.72 23.25 4.01
N GLN A 424 -7.97 22.37 4.68
CA GLN A 424 -7.04 22.81 5.71
C GLN A 424 -6.00 23.75 5.10
N HIS A 425 -5.80 24.90 5.73
CA HIS A 425 -4.85 25.90 5.25
C HIS A 425 -3.41 25.38 5.32
N GLN A 426 -2.71 25.52 4.20
CA GLN A 426 -1.33 25.11 3.97
C GLN A 426 -0.64 26.19 3.16
N ILE A 427 0.68 26.36 3.34
CA ILE A 427 1.46 27.41 2.69
C ILE A 427 1.39 27.35 1.15
N ARG A 428 1.22 26.16 0.54
CA ARG A 428 0.97 26.01 -0.91
C ARG A 428 -0.22 26.83 -1.39
N ARG A 429 -1.29 26.90 -0.59
CA ARG A 429 -2.51 27.65 -0.94
C ARG A 429 -2.26 29.16 -0.90
N SER A 430 -1.45 29.61 0.05
CA SER A 430 -0.93 30.98 0.12
C SER A 430 -0.05 31.29 -1.10
N LEU A 431 0.84 30.38 -1.49
CA LEU A 431 1.67 30.54 -2.70
C LEU A 431 0.80 30.64 -3.96
N LYS A 432 -0.20 29.77 -4.14
CA LYS A 432 -1.17 29.86 -5.25
C LYS A 432 -1.82 31.25 -5.32
N ALA A 433 -2.28 31.77 -4.18
CA ALA A 433 -2.93 33.08 -4.10
C ALA A 433 -1.96 34.21 -4.49
N TRP A 434 -0.74 34.18 -3.97
CA TRP A 434 0.30 35.15 -4.32
C TRP A 434 0.70 35.07 -5.80
N LEU A 435 0.86 33.87 -6.36
CA LEU A 435 1.13 33.68 -7.80
C LEU A 435 -0.01 34.21 -8.67
N THR A 436 -1.27 34.04 -8.24
CA THR A 436 -2.44 34.60 -8.93
C THR A 436 -2.38 36.14 -8.91
N MET A 437 -1.99 36.74 -7.78
CA MET A 437 -1.77 38.18 -7.67
C MET A 437 -0.65 38.66 -8.61
N LEU A 438 0.48 37.94 -8.68
CA LEU A 438 1.57 38.30 -9.59
C LEU A 438 1.13 38.30 -11.05
N ILE A 439 0.36 37.28 -11.46
CA ILE A 439 -0.19 37.18 -12.83
C ILE A 439 -1.09 38.40 -13.10
N ALA A 440 -1.97 38.76 -12.18
CA ALA A 440 -2.81 39.97 -12.31
C ALA A 440 -2.00 41.28 -12.37
N ASN A 441 -1.07 41.48 -11.43
CA ASN A 441 -0.22 42.68 -11.35
C ASN A 441 0.64 42.86 -12.61
N SER A 442 1.14 41.76 -13.19
CA SER A 442 1.93 41.79 -14.44
C SER A 442 1.15 42.30 -15.66
N GLN A 443 -0.19 42.19 -15.62
CA GLN A 443 -1.08 42.76 -16.64
C GLN A 443 -1.43 44.23 -16.38
N GLY A 444 -0.86 44.85 -15.33
CA GLY A 444 -1.18 46.22 -14.91
C GLY A 444 -2.33 46.33 -13.91
N ILE A 445 -2.88 45.21 -13.43
CA ILE A 445 -3.93 45.19 -12.39
C ILE A 445 -3.24 45.22 -11.01
N SER A 446 -2.64 46.35 -10.65
CA SER A 446 -1.87 46.53 -9.40
C SER A 446 -2.76 46.63 -8.15
N LEU A 447 -3.47 45.57 -7.83
CA LEU A 447 -4.39 45.48 -6.69
C LEU A 447 -3.89 44.46 -5.65
N PRO A 448 -4.05 44.73 -4.34
CA PRO A 448 -3.78 43.73 -3.30
C PRO A 448 -4.69 42.51 -3.45
N LEU A 449 -4.19 41.34 -3.09
CA LEU A 449 -4.98 40.10 -3.09
C LEU A 449 -5.24 39.61 -1.67
N THR A 450 -6.48 39.26 -1.35
CA THR A 450 -6.88 38.65 -0.08
C THR A 450 -7.35 37.22 -0.29
N LEU A 451 -6.73 36.28 0.43
CA LEU A 451 -7.09 34.87 0.48
C LEU A 451 -7.97 34.59 1.71
N HIS A 452 -9.20 34.13 1.49
CA HIS A 452 -10.14 33.73 2.55
C HIS A 452 -10.18 32.22 2.78
N TYR A 453 -10.30 31.81 4.04
CA TYR A 453 -10.45 30.40 4.42
C TYR A 453 -11.00 30.21 5.82
N ILE A 454 -11.49 29.00 6.11
CA ILE A 454 -12.06 28.64 7.42
C ILE A 454 -10.98 28.06 8.34
N ASP A 455 -10.97 28.51 9.61
CA ASP A 455 -10.19 27.89 10.67
C ASP A 455 -10.96 26.70 11.30
N TRP A 456 -10.79 25.53 10.69
CA TRP A 456 -11.41 24.27 11.12
C TRP A 456 -11.06 23.82 12.55
N LYS A 457 -10.11 24.48 13.24
CA LYS A 457 -9.72 24.14 14.62
C LYS A 457 -10.48 24.96 15.69
N LYS A 458 -11.20 26.01 15.29
CA LYS A 458 -11.93 26.88 16.21
C LYS A 458 -13.41 26.53 16.25
N GLN A 459 -14.00 26.67 17.44
CA GLN A 459 -15.46 26.67 17.61
C GLN A 459 -15.88 27.93 18.40
N PRO A 460 -16.85 28.73 17.90
CA PRO A 460 -17.50 28.61 16.58
C PRO A 460 -16.48 28.78 15.43
N LEU A 461 -16.85 28.29 14.24
CA LEU A 461 -16.00 28.40 13.06
C LEU A 461 -15.71 29.87 12.75
N ALA A 462 -14.46 30.16 12.38
CA ALA A 462 -14.02 31.52 12.13
C ALA A 462 -13.42 31.66 10.72
N LEU A 463 -13.85 32.69 10.01
CA LEU A 463 -13.23 33.12 8.76
C LEU A 463 -11.88 33.78 9.07
N LYS A 464 -10.83 33.34 8.37
CA LYS A 464 -9.51 33.96 8.37
C LYS A 464 -9.15 34.49 7.00
N SER A 465 -8.25 35.47 6.98
CA SER A 465 -7.74 36.01 5.72
C SER A 465 -6.25 36.33 5.77
N GLU A 466 -5.59 36.13 4.62
CA GLU A 466 -4.21 36.57 4.37
C GLU A 466 -4.24 37.57 3.22
N SER A 467 -3.71 38.78 3.44
CA SER A 467 -3.65 39.81 2.41
C SER A 467 -2.21 40.07 1.97
N TYR A 468 -2.03 40.13 0.65
CA TYR A 468 -0.77 40.40 -0.04
C TYR A 468 -0.80 41.81 -0.62
N GLN A 469 0.31 42.54 -0.49
CA GLN A 469 0.46 43.87 -1.05
C GLN A 469 0.77 43.79 -2.56
N PRO A 470 0.19 44.69 -3.37
CA PRO A 470 0.44 44.70 -4.80
C PRO A 470 1.92 45.01 -5.08
N LEU A 471 2.40 44.48 -6.20
CA LEU A 471 3.68 44.80 -6.78
C LEU A 471 3.47 45.59 -8.06
N THR A 472 4.46 46.37 -8.47
CA THR A 472 4.46 46.98 -9.80
C THR A 472 4.48 45.89 -10.88
N ALA A 473 4.03 46.22 -12.10
CA ALA A 473 4.00 45.25 -13.20
C ALA A 473 5.40 44.68 -13.51
N ASP A 474 6.45 45.51 -13.39
CA ASP A 474 7.84 45.11 -13.61
C ASP A 474 8.35 44.17 -12.50
N GLU A 475 8.09 44.49 -11.24
CA GLU A 475 8.44 43.62 -10.09
C GLU A 475 7.70 42.28 -10.16
N ALA A 476 6.41 42.29 -10.48
CA ALA A 476 5.61 41.08 -10.62
C ALA A 476 6.12 40.19 -11.76
N THR A 477 6.48 40.80 -12.90
CA THR A 477 7.06 40.09 -14.04
C THR A 477 8.42 39.50 -13.69
N ALA A 478 9.28 40.26 -13.01
CA ALA A 478 10.59 39.77 -12.56
C ALA A 478 10.46 38.58 -11.59
N GLN A 479 9.50 38.62 -10.66
CA GLN A 479 9.23 37.50 -9.76
C GLN A 479 8.73 36.27 -10.52
N LEU A 480 7.76 36.42 -11.44
CA LEU A 480 7.29 35.29 -12.26
C LEU A 480 8.40 34.65 -13.10
N LEU A 481 9.33 35.45 -13.64
CA LEU A 481 10.49 34.93 -14.38
C LEU A 481 11.41 34.09 -13.49
N ARG A 482 11.62 34.46 -12.21
CA ARG A 482 12.38 33.63 -11.25
C ARG A 482 11.72 32.28 -11.01
N PHE A 483 10.40 32.24 -10.85
CA PHE A 483 9.64 30.99 -10.73
C PHE A 483 9.76 30.11 -11.99
N ILE A 484 9.68 30.72 -13.18
CA ILE A 484 9.86 30.00 -14.44
C ILE A 484 11.29 29.41 -14.54
N GLU A 485 12.31 30.16 -14.16
CA GLU A 485 13.70 29.68 -14.18
C GLU A 485 13.93 28.54 -13.19
N ALA A 486 13.40 28.67 -11.96
CA ALA A 486 13.43 27.59 -10.98
C ALA A 486 12.69 26.32 -11.46
N MET A 487 11.55 26.46 -12.13
CA MET A 487 10.86 25.31 -12.74
C MET A 487 11.72 24.63 -13.81
N LYS A 488 12.41 25.38 -14.66
CA LYS A 488 13.34 24.80 -15.65
C LYS A 488 14.46 24.01 -14.98
N GLN A 489 14.97 24.48 -13.84
CA GLN A 489 15.97 23.76 -13.05
C GLN A 489 15.42 22.47 -12.45
N ILE A 490 14.20 22.51 -11.89
CA ILE A 490 13.50 21.33 -11.36
C ILE A 490 13.28 20.28 -12.46
N GLU A 491 13.01 20.71 -13.69
CA GLU A 491 12.82 19.82 -14.83
C GLU A 491 14.11 19.26 -15.43
N ALA A 492 15.25 19.92 -15.18
CA ALA A 492 16.56 19.45 -15.63
C ALA A 492 17.15 18.36 -14.72
N GLY A 493 16.78 18.34 -13.43
CA GLY A 493 17.26 17.36 -12.47
C GLY A 493 16.63 17.50 -11.08
N PRO A 494 16.87 16.52 -10.18
CA PRO A 494 16.30 16.52 -8.85
C PRO A 494 16.74 17.76 -8.06
N SER A 495 15.77 18.54 -7.59
CA SER A 495 15.99 19.83 -6.94
C SER A 495 15.30 19.89 -5.58
N LEU A 496 15.94 20.56 -4.63
CA LEU A 496 15.48 20.70 -3.24
C LEU A 496 14.78 22.05 -3.00
N LEU A 497 14.25 22.70 -4.05
CA LEU A 497 13.52 23.97 -4.01
C LEU A 497 12.09 23.85 -3.42
N TYR A 498 11.95 23.09 -2.33
CA TYR A 498 10.68 22.84 -1.66
C TYR A 498 10.18 24.07 -0.90
N LEU A 499 8.91 24.40 -1.09
CA LEU A 499 8.22 25.46 -0.36
C LEU A 499 8.21 25.22 1.17
N ALA A 500 8.07 23.96 1.60
CA ALA A 500 8.08 23.60 3.02
C ALA A 500 9.44 23.86 3.69
N VAL A 501 10.53 23.68 2.94
CA VAL A 501 11.91 23.96 3.41
C VAL A 501 12.09 25.46 3.58
N ALA A 502 11.70 26.24 2.57
CA ALA A 502 11.74 27.69 2.62
C ALA A 502 10.90 28.27 3.78
N GLU A 503 9.69 27.74 4.00
CA GLU A 503 8.82 28.16 5.10
C GLU A 503 9.48 27.95 6.47
N ALA A 504 10.14 26.81 6.68
CA ALA A 504 10.82 26.52 7.94
C ALA A 504 12.06 27.40 8.15
N PHE A 505 12.87 27.61 7.11
CA PHE A 505 14.06 28.45 7.21
C PHE A 505 13.72 29.93 7.41
N TYR A 506 12.68 30.42 6.75
CA TYR A 506 12.18 31.79 6.98
C TYR A 506 11.69 32.00 8.41
N LYS A 507 10.91 31.06 8.96
CA LYS A 507 10.34 31.20 10.31
C LYS A 507 11.36 31.03 11.43
N TYR A 508 12.34 30.15 11.26
CA TYR A 508 13.18 29.68 12.36
C TYR A 508 14.68 29.90 12.17
N ALA A 509 15.16 29.97 10.92
CA ALA A 509 16.59 30.17 10.63
C ALA A 509 16.95 31.61 10.26
N GLY A 510 15.96 32.51 10.09
CA GLY A 510 16.21 33.91 9.74
C GLY A 510 16.52 34.14 8.26
N MET A 511 16.05 33.25 7.38
CA MET A 511 16.24 33.35 5.92
C MET A 511 15.80 34.72 5.40
N ASN A 512 16.72 35.39 4.70
CA ASN A 512 16.51 36.70 4.09
C ASN A 512 17.41 36.84 2.84
N THR A 513 17.22 37.91 2.08
CA THR A 513 18.00 38.21 0.86
C THR A 513 19.08 39.28 1.08
N ASP A 514 19.17 39.86 2.27
CA ASP A 514 20.01 41.03 2.55
C ASP A 514 21.38 40.63 3.14
N SER A 515 21.49 39.43 3.73
CA SER A 515 22.70 38.87 4.33
C SER A 515 22.72 37.34 4.24
N ASP A 516 23.92 36.78 4.11
CA ASP A 516 24.19 35.33 4.13
C ASP A 516 24.45 34.77 5.54
N ASP A 517 24.40 35.60 6.59
CA ASP A 517 24.71 35.20 7.97
C ASP A 517 23.85 34.01 8.47
N TRP A 518 22.66 33.83 7.90
CA TRP A 518 21.76 32.75 8.26
C TRP A 518 22.21 31.38 7.73
N HIS A 519 23.08 31.33 6.70
CA HIS A 519 23.61 30.08 6.14
C HIS A 519 24.41 29.25 7.17
N GLU A 520 25.04 29.92 8.13
CA GLU A 520 25.81 29.27 9.21
C GLU A 520 24.96 28.97 10.46
N SER A 521 23.66 29.25 10.42
CA SER A 521 22.78 29.03 11.56
C SER A 521 22.63 27.53 11.85
N ASN A 522 22.88 27.14 13.11
CA ASN A 522 22.60 25.81 13.62
C ASN A 522 21.12 25.40 13.45
N GLU A 523 20.21 26.38 13.29
CA GLU A 523 18.80 26.11 13.01
C GLU A 523 18.58 25.50 11.62
N ILE A 524 19.41 25.77 10.60
CA ILE A 524 19.25 25.15 9.27
C ILE A 524 19.36 23.63 9.37
N ALA A 525 20.46 23.13 9.94
CA ALA A 525 20.70 21.68 10.07
C ALA A 525 19.60 21.01 10.89
N LYS A 526 19.16 21.66 11.97
CA LYS A 526 18.07 21.18 12.82
C LYS A 526 16.74 21.10 12.08
N ARG A 527 16.34 22.16 11.37
CA ARG A 527 15.06 22.18 10.62
C ARG A 527 15.09 21.25 9.41
N TRP A 528 16.24 21.11 8.77
CA TRP A 528 16.41 20.13 7.71
C TRP A 528 16.21 18.70 8.24
N HIS A 529 16.79 18.38 9.40
CA HIS A 529 16.54 17.11 10.08
C HIS A 529 15.07 16.92 10.45
N ASP A 530 14.43 17.92 11.07
CA ASP A 530 13.00 17.85 11.45
C ASP A 530 12.07 17.57 10.24
N ILE A 531 12.39 18.13 9.07
CA ILE A 531 11.60 17.99 7.82
C ILE A 531 11.84 16.65 7.12
N THR A 532 13.00 16.02 7.31
CA THR A 532 13.42 14.79 6.63
C THR A 532 13.37 13.55 7.52
N ASP A 533 13.22 13.69 8.84
CA ASP A 533 13.08 12.57 9.77
C ASP A 533 11.78 11.81 9.51
N SER A 534 11.86 10.52 9.21
CA SER A 534 10.70 9.65 8.97
C SER A 534 9.94 9.29 10.26
N ASN A 535 10.56 9.46 11.44
CA ASN A 535 9.91 9.21 12.72
C ASN A 535 9.10 10.42 13.22
N ASN A 536 9.30 11.60 12.62
CA ASN A 536 8.55 12.79 12.98
C ASN A 536 7.19 12.80 12.26
N PRO A 537 6.04 12.75 12.97
CA PRO A 537 4.72 12.76 12.34
C PRO A 537 4.39 14.07 11.61
N TYR A 538 5.15 15.13 11.85
CA TYR A 538 5.02 16.43 11.17
C TYR A 538 6.01 16.61 10.02
N SER A 539 6.85 15.60 9.76
CA SER A 539 7.81 15.56 8.66
C SER A 539 7.09 15.71 7.33
N LYS A 540 7.65 16.54 6.43
CA LYS A 540 7.10 16.76 5.10
C LYS A 540 7.78 15.92 4.04
N LEU A 541 9.06 15.57 4.25
CA LEU A 541 9.87 14.83 3.29
C LEU A 541 10.23 13.42 3.77
N GLY A 542 10.24 13.15 5.08
CA GLY A 542 10.71 11.86 5.60
C GLY A 542 9.89 10.64 5.16
N SER A 543 8.59 10.82 4.92
CA SER A 543 7.70 9.77 4.37
C SER A 543 7.33 10.01 2.90
N ASN A 544 7.94 10.98 2.23
CA ASN A 544 7.62 11.30 0.84
C ASN A 544 8.26 10.26 -0.11
N GLY A 545 7.42 9.54 -0.86
CA GLY A 545 7.84 8.50 -1.80
C GLY A 545 8.73 9.02 -2.93
N TYR A 546 8.51 10.25 -3.41
CA TYR A 546 9.35 10.87 -4.45
C TYR A 546 10.71 11.27 -3.89
N PHE A 547 10.76 11.89 -2.71
CA PHE A 547 12.04 12.22 -2.06
C PHE A 547 12.92 10.99 -1.84
N ASN A 548 12.35 9.92 -1.29
CA ASN A 548 13.07 8.67 -1.04
C ASN A 548 13.45 7.91 -2.32
N TRP A 549 12.80 8.19 -3.45
CA TRP A 549 13.13 7.59 -4.75
C TRP A 549 14.32 8.29 -5.41
N PHE A 550 14.35 9.62 -5.39
CA PHE A 550 15.46 10.39 -5.98
C PHE A 550 16.70 10.46 -5.08
N TYR A 551 16.54 10.32 -3.76
CA TYR A 551 17.63 10.40 -2.79
C TYR A 551 17.69 9.12 -1.92
N ASN A 552 18.67 8.25 -2.20
CA ASN A 552 18.94 7.05 -1.39
C ASN A 552 19.41 7.37 0.04
N TYR A 553 19.99 8.55 0.23
CA TYR A 553 20.45 9.08 1.51
C TYR A 553 20.02 10.54 1.62
N ILE A 554 19.68 11.00 2.83
CA ILE A 554 19.33 12.40 3.06
C ILE A 554 20.57 13.27 2.80
N PRO A 555 20.52 14.21 1.83
CA PRO A 555 21.65 15.07 1.56
C PRO A 555 21.95 15.96 2.78
N PRO A 556 23.22 16.23 3.12
CA PRO A 556 23.57 17.13 4.21
C PRO A 556 23.05 18.54 3.94
N ALA A 557 22.75 19.29 5.00
CA ALA A 557 22.21 20.66 4.90
C ALA A 557 23.11 21.61 4.09
N SER A 558 24.43 21.35 4.02
CA SER A 558 25.39 22.11 3.22
C SER A 558 25.20 21.98 1.70
N GLN A 559 24.43 20.99 1.23
CA GLN A 559 24.12 20.80 -0.19
C GLN A 559 22.77 21.43 -0.58
N LEU A 560 22.10 22.11 0.35
CA LEU A 560 20.84 22.78 0.06
C LEU A 560 21.08 24.07 -0.75
N PRO A 561 20.23 24.38 -1.74
CA PRO A 561 20.34 25.61 -2.53
C PRO A 561 19.79 26.83 -1.74
N LEU A 562 20.48 27.23 -0.67
CA LEU A 562 20.01 28.24 0.30
C LEU A 562 19.74 29.62 -0.33
N GLU A 563 20.66 30.13 -1.14
CA GLU A 563 20.51 31.41 -1.84
C GLU A 563 19.29 31.41 -2.76
N GLN A 564 19.12 30.34 -3.55
CA GLN A 564 17.98 30.21 -4.46
C GLN A 564 16.65 30.10 -3.72
N LEU A 565 16.62 29.42 -2.57
CA LEU A 565 15.43 29.36 -1.71
C LEU A 565 15.05 30.76 -1.20
N ALA A 566 16.02 31.55 -0.76
CA ALA A 566 15.77 32.92 -0.31
C ALA A 566 15.29 33.81 -1.47
N ASP A 567 15.96 33.78 -2.62
CA ASP A 567 15.63 34.57 -3.80
C ASP A 567 14.24 34.29 -4.37
N LEU A 568 13.79 33.04 -4.27
CA LEU A 568 12.50 32.59 -4.78
C LEU A 568 11.35 32.88 -3.81
N TYR A 569 11.55 32.68 -2.50
CA TYR A 569 10.45 32.65 -1.54
C TYR A 569 10.40 33.84 -0.57
N CYS A 570 11.48 34.59 -0.32
CA CYS A 570 11.46 35.71 0.64
C CYS A 570 10.46 36.80 0.26
N ALA A 571 10.34 37.12 -1.04
CA ALA A 571 9.36 38.09 -1.54
C ALA A 571 7.92 37.66 -1.27
N PHE A 572 7.64 36.35 -1.30
CA PHE A 572 6.34 35.79 -0.95
C PHE A 572 6.12 35.76 0.57
N LEU A 573 7.08 35.21 1.32
CA LEU A 573 6.98 34.98 2.77
C LEU A 573 6.98 36.29 3.57
N GLY A 574 7.60 37.35 3.05
CA GLY A 574 7.58 38.69 3.67
C GLY A 574 6.38 39.57 3.32
N ASN A 575 5.57 39.19 2.33
CA ASN A 575 4.53 40.06 1.75
C ASN A 575 3.13 39.85 2.38
N PHE A 576 2.91 38.79 3.17
CA PHE A 576 1.58 38.53 3.74
C PHE A 576 1.36 39.13 5.12
N LYS A 577 0.21 39.79 5.32
CA LYS A 577 -0.33 40.16 6.64
C LYS A 577 -1.50 39.26 7.00
N ARG A 578 -1.47 38.65 8.19
CA ARG A 578 -2.58 37.84 8.71
C ARG A 578 -3.62 38.75 9.36
N GLY A 579 -4.78 38.87 8.74
CA GLY A 579 -5.94 39.54 9.30
C GLY A 579 -6.81 38.57 10.12
N ARG A 580 -7.35 39.04 11.24
CA ARG A 580 -8.57 38.47 11.83
C ARG A 580 -9.72 39.37 11.42
N LYS A 581 -10.75 38.81 10.78
CA LYS A 581 -12.07 39.43 10.73
C LYS A 581 -12.91 38.87 11.87
#